data_AF-A0A7S3AY22-F1
#
_entry.id   AF-A0A7S3AY22-F1
#
_cell.length_a   1.000
_cell.length_b   1.000
_cell.length_c   1.000
_cell.angle_alpha   90.00
_cell.angle_beta   90.00
_cell.angle_gamma   90.00
#
_symmetry.space_group_name_H-M   'P 1'
#
loop_
_entity.id
_entity.type
_entity.pdbx_description
1 polymer ?
#
loop_
_entity_poly.entity_id
_entity_poly.type
_entity_poly.pdbx_seq_one_letter_code
_entity_poly.pdbx_strand_id
1 'polypeptide(L)'
;MLIGGLIWGYVIGTIVGIVATLNPDAIEFRCTMDNLNRFCHENLLSHDVSRRLREYFHQTRHLQVAAAQRKLMASMSPALQAEVSLAVSRLWLGNVWFLEDVDHKFLARLSL
;
A
#
# COMPACT_ATOMS: atom_id res chain seq x y z
N MET A 1 -19.07 -32.81 -26.30
CA MET A 1 -19.38 -31.37 -26.49
C MET A 1 -19.68 -30.69 -25.15
N LEU A 2 -20.75 -31.06 -24.43
CA LEU A 2 -21.12 -30.43 -23.14
C LEU A 2 -20.04 -30.50 -22.04
N ILE A 3 -19.49 -31.69 -21.79
CA ILE A 3 -18.48 -31.88 -20.73
C ILE A 3 -17.20 -31.07 -21.01
N GLY A 4 -16.76 -31.02 -22.28
CA GLY A 4 -15.61 -30.22 -22.68
C GLY A 4 -15.84 -28.72 -22.50
N GLY A 5 -17.05 -28.24 -22.80
CA GLY A 5 -17.43 -26.84 -22.55
C GLY A 5 -17.44 -26.48 -21.06
N LEU A 6 -17.92 -27.37 -20.20
CA LEU A 6 -17.91 -27.18 -18.74
C LEU A 6 -16.49 -27.13 -18.17
N ILE A 7 -15.62 -28.06 -18.59
CA ILE A 7 -14.22 -28.08 -18.17
C ILE A 7 -13.50 -26.81 -18.65
N TRP A 8 -13.73 -26.41 -19.90
CA TRP A 8 -13.12 -25.19 -20.45
C TRP A 8 -13.59 -23.92 -19.73
N GLY A 9 -14.89 -23.79 -19.47
CA GLY A 9 -15.45 -22.68 -18.72
C GLY A 9 -14.89 -22.61 -17.29
N TYR A 10 -14.72 -23.76 -16.63
CA TYR A 10 -14.10 -23.83 -15.30
C TYR A 10 -12.63 -23.37 -15.31
N VAL A 11 -11.85 -23.81 -16.29
CA VAL A 11 -10.44 -23.40 -16.43
C VAL A 11 -10.32 -21.89 -16.68
N ILE A 12 -11.13 -21.33 -17.59
CA ILE A 12 -11.13 -19.88 -17.82
C ILE A 12 -11.55 -19.13 -16.55
N GLY A 13 -12.64 -19.57 -15.90
CA GLY A 13 -13.16 -18.91 -14.71
C GLY A 13 -12.15 -18.86 -13.57
N THR A 14 -11.43 -19.97 -13.34
CA THR A 14 -10.38 -20.04 -12.31
C THR A 14 -9.19 -19.13 -12.65
N ILE A 15 -8.71 -19.12 -13.90
CA ILE A 15 -7.62 -18.23 -14.33
C ILE A 15 -8.00 -16.76 -14.16
N VAL A 16 -9.20 -16.37 -14.62
CA VAL A 16 -9.67 -14.97 -14.49
C VAL A 16 -9.80 -14.58 -13.02
N GLY A 17 -10.31 -15.47 -12.17
CA GLY A 17 -10.40 -15.22 -10.73
C GLY A 17 -9.03 -14.98 -10.07
N ILE A 18 -8.02 -15.76 -10.46
CA ILE A 18 -6.64 -15.58 -9.98
C ILE A 18 -6.07 -14.25 -10.50
N VAL A 19 -6.22 -13.95 -11.79
CA VAL A 19 -5.69 -12.72 -12.38
C VAL A 19 -6.32 -11.47 -11.75
N ALA A 20 -7.64 -11.51 -11.50
CA ALA A 20 -8.35 -10.42 -10.85
C ALA A 20 -7.92 -10.17 -9.40
N THR A 21 -7.32 -11.16 -8.74
CA THR A 21 -6.87 -11.07 -7.34
C THR A 21 -5.36 -10.99 -7.19
N LEU A 22 -4.61 -11.06 -8.29
CA LEU A 22 -3.15 -11.14 -8.29
C LEU A 22 -2.46 -9.92 -7.67
N ASN A 23 -3.07 -8.73 -7.80
CA ASN A 23 -2.46 -7.49 -7.28
C ASN A 23 -3.52 -6.50 -6.77
N PRO A 24 -4.04 -6.71 -5.55
CA PRO A 24 -5.06 -5.83 -4.97
C PRO A 24 -4.58 -4.38 -4.84
N ASP A 25 -3.32 -4.16 -4.46
CA ASP A 25 -2.75 -2.81 -4.29
C ASP A 25 -2.70 -2.02 -5.61
N ALA A 26 -2.36 -2.68 -6.72
CA ALA A 26 -2.36 -2.04 -8.04
C ALA A 26 -3.78 -1.76 -8.53
N ILE A 27 -4.74 -2.63 -8.21
CA ILE A 27 -6.16 -2.44 -8.53
C ILE A 27 -6.72 -1.25 -7.74
N GLU A 28 -6.44 -1.16 -6.44
CA GLU A 28 -6.88 -0.05 -5.59
C GLU A 28 -6.31 1.29 -6.07
N PHE A 29 -5.01 1.32 -6.41
CA PHE A 29 -4.38 2.51 -6.95
C PHE A 29 -5.00 2.94 -8.29
N ARG A 30 -5.27 2.00 -9.21
CA ARG A 30 -5.96 2.29 -10.47
C ARG A 30 -7.36 2.83 -10.23
N CYS A 31 -8.13 2.22 -9.33
CA CYS A 31 -9.47 2.68 -8.97
C CYS A 31 -9.45 4.11 -8.41
N THR A 32 -8.44 4.44 -7.58
CA THR A 32 -8.22 5.80 -7.08
C THR A 32 -7.91 6.79 -8.21
N MET A 33 -7.08 6.38 -9.18
CA MET A 33 -6.76 7.20 -10.35
C MET A 33 -7.99 7.41 -11.27
N ASP A 34 -8.83 6.39 -11.42
CA ASP A 34 -10.09 6.49 -12.18
C ASP A 34 -11.08 7.44 -11.49
N ASN A 35 -11.17 7.36 -10.16
CA ASN A 35 -11.95 8.31 -9.36
C ASN A 35 -11.44 9.74 -9.50
N LEU A 36 -10.12 9.92 -9.50
CA LEU A 36 -9.48 11.21 -9.72
C LEU A 36 -9.81 11.77 -11.12
N ASN A 37 -9.71 10.94 -12.16
CA ASN A 37 -10.05 11.35 -13.53
C ASN A 37 -11.51 11.78 -13.65
N ARG A 38 -12.42 11.03 -13.03
CA ARG A 38 -13.84 11.37 -12.96
C ARG A 38 -14.06 12.69 -12.22
N PHE A 39 -13.42 12.89 -11.07
CA PHE A 39 -13.48 14.16 -10.33
C PHE A 39 -13.01 15.35 -11.17
N CYS A 40 -11.89 15.19 -11.89
CA CYS A 40 -11.37 16.23 -12.78
C CYS A 40 -12.36 16.56 -13.91
N HIS A 41 -13.00 15.55 -14.48
CA HIS A 41 -13.98 15.71 -15.55
C HIS A 41 -15.28 16.37 -15.07
N GLU A 42 -15.83 15.91 -13.95
CA GLU A 42 -17.05 16.46 -13.34
C GLU A 42 -16.92 17.94 -12.96
N ASN A 43 -15.72 18.35 -12.53
CA ASN A 43 -15.43 19.74 -12.14
C ASN A 43 -14.84 20.59 -13.27
N LEU A 44 -14.79 20.08 -14.50
CA LEU A 44 -14.24 20.79 -15.68
C LEU A 44 -12.84 21.37 -15.42
N LEU A 45 -11.99 20.62 -14.69
CA LEU A 45 -10.63 21.08 -14.39
C LEU A 45 -9.81 21.20 -15.67
N SER A 46 -8.95 22.23 -15.72
CA SER A 46 -8.03 22.40 -16.84
C SER A 46 -7.08 21.20 -16.96
N HIS A 47 -6.57 20.98 -18.18
CA HIS A 47 -5.68 19.86 -18.45
C HIS A 47 -4.40 19.91 -17.59
N ASP A 48 -3.87 21.11 -17.34
CA ASP A 48 -2.68 21.31 -16.51
C ASP A 48 -2.90 20.94 -15.05
N VAL A 49 -4.05 21.31 -14.47
CA VAL A 49 -4.39 20.97 -13.09
C VAL A 49 -4.61 19.46 -12.97
N SER A 50 -5.36 18.87 -13.90
CA SER A 50 -5.61 17.43 -13.95
C SER A 50 -4.32 16.61 -14.10
N ARG A 51 -3.34 17.12 -14.87
CA ARG A 51 -2.02 16.50 -14.98
C ARG A 51 -1.25 16.57 -13.66
N ARG A 52 -1.18 17.74 -13.04
CA ARG A 52 -0.48 17.92 -11.75
C ARG A 52 -1.07 17.05 -10.64
N LEU A 53 -2.40 16.91 -10.58
CA LEU A 53 -3.03 16.00 -9.61
C LEU A 53 -2.60 14.55 -9.86
N ARG A 54 -2.68 14.06 -11.10
CA ARG A 54 -2.25 12.68 -11.44
C ARG A 54 -0.78 12.44 -11.08
N GLU A 55 0.11 13.39 -11.40
CA GLU A 55 1.52 13.34 -11.02
C GLU A 55 1.69 13.27 -9.50
N TYR A 56 0.96 14.10 -8.73
CA TYR A 56 1.00 14.07 -7.27
C TYR A 56 0.61 12.69 -6.71
N PHE A 57 -0.51 12.11 -7.15
CA PHE A 57 -0.94 10.80 -6.67
C PHE A 57 0.04 9.67 -7.07
N HIS A 58 0.65 9.76 -8.25
CA HIS A 58 1.71 8.83 -8.64
C HIS A 58 2.96 8.93 -7.76
N GLN A 59 3.43 10.16 -7.51
CA GLN A 59 4.62 10.40 -6.70
C GLN A 59 4.40 10.05 -5.23
N THR A 60 3.21 10.35 -4.69
CA THR A 60 2.89 10.11 -3.27
C THR A 60 2.40 8.70 -2.96
N ARG A 61 2.34 7.79 -3.94
CA ARG A 61 1.92 6.39 -3.72
C ARG A 61 2.70 5.71 -2.59
N HIS A 62 4.02 5.91 -2.53
CA HIS A 62 4.85 5.34 -1.47
C HIS A 62 4.51 5.92 -0.08
N LEU A 63 4.16 7.21 0.00
CA LEU A 63 3.73 7.86 1.24
C LEU A 63 2.36 7.35 1.69
N GLN A 64 1.45 7.07 0.76
CA GLN A 64 0.14 6.48 1.07
C GLN A 64 0.29 5.08 1.67
N VAL A 65 1.20 4.26 1.13
CA VAL A 65 1.53 2.94 1.70
C VAL A 65 2.08 3.09 3.11
N ALA A 66 3.02 4.02 3.33
CA ALA A 66 3.56 4.30 4.67
C ALA A 66 2.48 4.79 5.64
N ALA A 67 1.55 5.63 5.19
CA ALA A 67 0.43 6.09 6.00
C ALA A 67 -0.53 4.95 6.37
N ALA A 68 -0.81 4.03 5.44
CA ALA A 68 -1.62 2.85 5.69
C ALA A 68 -0.95 1.92 6.72
N GLN A 69 0.37 1.73 6.61
CA GLN A 69 1.15 0.97 7.60
C GLN A 69 1.10 1.61 8.99
N ARG A 70 1.20 2.95 9.09
CA ARG A 70 1.05 3.66 10.38
C ARG A 70 -0.34 3.47 10.98
N LYS A 71 -1.40 3.50 10.15
CA LYS A 71 -2.77 3.24 10.60
C LYS A 71 -2.93 1.79 11.08
N LEU A 72 -2.32 0.83 10.40
CA LEU A 72 -2.29 -0.57 10.81
C LEU A 72 -1.58 -0.73 12.16
N MET A 73 -0.42 -0.09 12.35
CA MET A 73 0.27 -0.09 13.64
C MET A 73 -0.60 0.50 14.75
N ALA A 74 -1.29 1.62 14.49
CA ALA A 74 -2.19 2.25 15.47
C ALA A 74 -3.37 1.35 15.91
N SER A 75 -3.74 0.35 15.10
CA SER A 75 -4.80 -0.62 15.45
C SER A 75 -4.31 -1.77 16.35
N MET A 76 -3.00 -1.91 16.54
CA MET A 76 -2.42 -2.94 17.40
C MET A 76 -2.42 -2.50 18.88
N SER A 77 -2.31 -3.45 19.81
CA SER A 77 -2.15 -3.11 21.24
C SER A 77 -0.79 -2.43 21.49
N PRO A 78 -0.67 -1.55 22.51
CA PRO A 78 0.57 -0.81 22.77
C PRO A 78 1.80 -1.71 22.96
N ALA A 79 1.62 -2.89 23.55
CA ALA A 79 2.70 -3.88 23.71
C ALA A 79 3.19 -4.42 22.36
N LEU A 80 2.25 -4.75 21.46
CA LEU A 80 2.56 -5.28 20.13
C LEU A 80 3.17 -4.20 19.22
N GLN A 81 2.72 -2.95 19.35
CA GLN A 81 3.32 -1.82 18.64
C GLN A 81 4.80 -1.63 18.99
N ALA A 82 5.16 -1.76 20.26
CA ALA A 82 6.55 -1.66 20.70
C ALA A 82 7.41 -2.80 20.13
N GLU A 83 6.89 -4.02 20.11
CA GLU A 83 7.59 -5.19 19.57
C GLU A 83 7.81 -5.07 18.05
N VAL A 84 6.76 -4.72 17.30
CA VAL A 84 6.84 -4.54 15.84
C VAL A 84 7.74 -3.36 15.48
N SER A 85 7.63 -2.23 16.16
CA SER A 85 8.45 -1.05 15.89
C SER A 85 9.94 -1.32 16.16
N LEU A 86 10.29 -2.09 17.20
CA LEU A 86 11.65 -2.55 17.44
C LEU A 86 12.15 -3.51 16.35
N ALA A 87 11.34 -4.48 15.93
CA ALA A 87 11.71 -5.45 14.90
C ALA A 87 11.96 -4.76 13.55
N VAL A 88 11.08 -3.83 13.16
CA VAL A 88 11.23 -3.03 11.94
C VAL A 88 12.42 -2.10 12.06
N SER A 89 12.57 -1.42 13.20
CA SER A 89 13.61 -0.40 13.37
C SER A 89 15.02 -0.98 13.42
N ARG A 90 15.21 -2.21 13.90
CA ARG A 90 16.52 -2.90 13.89
C ARG A 90 17.18 -2.95 12.52
N LEU A 91 16.40 -3.03 11.43
CA LEU A 91 16.91 -3.11 10.07
C LEU A 91 17.60 -1.81 9.61
N TRP A 92 17.10 -0.65 10.03
CA TRP A 92 17.67 0.66 9.68
C TRP A 92 18.58 1.21 10.78
N LEU A 93 18.28 0.96 12.07
CA LEU A 93 19.10 1.40 13.20
C LEU A 93 20.49 0.77 13.20
N GLY A 94 20.62 -0.49 12.75
CA GLY A 94 21.92 -1.15 12.62
C GLY A 94 22.84 -0.54 11.54
N ASN A 95 22.30 0.27 10.62
CA ASN A 95 23.07 0.99 9.62
C ASN A 95 23.51 2.39 10.08
N VAL A 96 23.15 2.79 11.30
CA VAL A 96 23.42 4.12 11.84
C VAL A 96 24.45 4.00 12.96
N TRP A 97 25.71 4.30 12.62
CA TRP A 97 26.89 4.17 13.48
C TRP A 97 26.81 4.91 14.83
N PHE A 98 25.92 5.91 14.98
CA PHE A 98 25.75 6.64 16.25
C PHE A 98 24.67 6.06 17.18
N LEU A 99 23.85 5.12 16.70
CA LEU A 99 22.73 4.51 17.45
C LEU A 99 23.07 3.11 18.00
N GLU A 100 24.29 2.63 17.77
CA GLU A 100 24.75 1.28 18.09
C GLU A 100 24.85 1.00 19.60
N ASP A 101 25.07 2.03 20.42
CA ASP A 101 25.31 1.93 21.87
C ASP A 101 24.17 2.52 22.73
N VAL A 102 22.97 2.65 22.16
CA VAL A 102 21.85 3.34 22.81
C VAL A 102 20.90 2.36 23.50
N ASP A 103 20.44 2.72 24.71
CA ASP A 103 19.54 1.92 25.55
C ASP A 103 18.29 1.43 24.78
N HIS A 104 17.96 0.15 24.92
CA HIS A 104 16.88 -0.52 24.19
C HIS A 104 15.52 0.11 24.47
N LYS A 105 15.34 0.72 25.66
CA LYS A 105 14.12 1.47 26.02
C LYS A 105 14.00 2.80 25.30
N PHE A 106 15.12 3.43 24.95
CA PHE A 106 15.14 4.68 24.18
C PHE A 106 14.88 4.41 22.69
N LEU A 107 15.48 3.34 22.15
CA LEU A 107 15.20 2.90 20.78
C LEU A 107 13.73 2.56 20.57
N ALA A 108 13.08 1.91 21.54
CA ALA A 108 11.64 1.61 21.50
C ALA A 108 10.74 2.86 21.54
N ARG A 109 11.21 3.97 22.12
CA ARG A 109 10.50 5.26 22.11
C ARG A 109 10.74 6.06 20.83
N LEU A 110 11.89 5.88 20.19
CA LEU A 110 12.23 6.54 18.93
C LEU A 110 11.51 5.90 17.73
N SER A 111 11.14 4.61 17.84
CA SER A 111 10.50 3.84 16.78
C SER A 111 8.97 3.99 16.68
N LEU A 112 8.36 4.71 17.63
CA LEU A 112 6.91 5.01 17.70
C LEU A 112 6.59 6.34 17.01
#